data_AF-A0A2E0CZZ9-F1
#
_entry.id   AF-A0A2E0CZZ9-F1
#
_cell.length_a   1.000
_cell.length_b   1.000
_cell.length_c   1.000
_cell.angle_alpha   90.00
_cell.angle_beta   90.00
_cell.angle_gamma   90.00
#
_symmetry.space_group_name_H-M   'P 1'
#
loop_
_entity.id
_entity.type
_entity.pdbx_description
1 polymer ?
#
loop_
_entity_poly.entity_id
_entity_poly.type
_entity_poly.pdbx_seq_one_letter_code
_entity_poly.pdbx_strand_id
1 'polypeptide(L)'
;MIYNKKSQEGVFIGVFALAILVVISLAISFLSNRVNDLLRNQGQMIAGRQAYWLAFSGMETLGQDRLGDLGNPDHPQQHLQDNTKDDTPDAGVVYNKHYSLAGGGIEVSGVKGSGYHNGLGKTKYITVTGTDANSERKIKWTLGSPDKRGYNFIRSASPRPKLTMDSPIDTISSLPANEFTISVWVQMDAIDKKPLFGLEADVDNHWIQFTSATAMGFKGTGDEVPLTHGFTIPTGSWQHVVITRVPVTHTVTVYLNSIGGSTAAWNEAFSPDAVGTRYNEDDVSRKYFDGRIANLALWTRALTEPEIQSIYIQGFTFSLRDDLLTGLHHYWEMDDNENCCNDATDRDNDLNKTIAGGMETGI
;
A
#
# COMPACT_ATOMS: atom_id res chain seq x y z
N MET A 1 -96.80 -15.02 -42.67
CA MET A 1 -95.70 -15.94 -43.04
C MET A 1 -94.43 -15.41 -42.36
N ILE A 2 -94.05 -15.99 -41.22
CA ILE A 2 -92.94 -15.50 -40.39
C ILE A 2 -91.65 -16.15 -40.90
N TYR A 3 -90.73 -15.34 -41.44
CA TYR A 3 -89.46 -15.79 -42.01
C TYR A 3 -88.45 -16.14 -40.89
N ASN A 4 -87.99 -17.39 -40.84
CA ASN A 4 -86.93 -17.87 -39.94
C ASN A 4 -85.54 -17.38 -40.42
N LYS A 5 -85.02 -16.29 -39.83
CA LYS A 5 -83.65 -15.77 -40.11
C LYS A 5 -82.55 -16.22 -39.11
N LYS A 6 -82.88 -16.94 -38.04
CA LYS A 6 -81.91 -17.28 -36.96
C LYS A 6 -80.77 -18.25 -37.33
N SER A 7 -80.94 -19.08 -38.36
CA SER A 7 -79.92 -20.11 -38.71
C SER A 7 -78.69 -19.53 -39.44
N GLN A 8 -78.88 -18.47 -40.24
CA GLN A 8 -77.80 -17.88 -41.03
C GLN A 8 -76.82 -17.05 -40.16
N GLU A 9 -77.30 -16.41 -39.09
CA GLU A 9 -76.46 -15.61 -38.18
C GLU A 9 -75.44 -16.45 -37.41
N GLY A 10 -75.78 -17.68 -37.01
CA GLY A 10 -74.86 -18.57 -36.29
C GLY A 10 -73.69 -19.08 -37.14
N VAL A 11 -73.87 -19.23 -38.45
CA VAL A 11 -72.81 -19.68 -39.38
C VAL A 11 -71.77 -18.57 -39.57
N PHE A 12 -72.19 -17.31 -39.71
CA PHE A 12 -71.25 -16.18 -39.82
C PHE A 12 -70.41 -16.00 -38.56
N ILE A 13 -71.02 -16.16 -37.38
CA ILE A 13 -70.31 -16.09 -36.10
C ILE A 13 -69.28 -17.24 -35.97
N GLY A 14 -69.64 -18.46 -36.38
CA GLY A 14 -68.73 -19.61 -36.36
C GLY A 14 -67.53 -19.45 -37.31
N VAL A 15 -67.76 -18.96 -38.53
CA VAL A 15 -66.69 -18.69 -39.50
C VAL A 15 -65.78 -17.54 -39.04
N PHE A 16 -66.35 -16.50 -38.44
CA PHE A 16 -65.58 -15.40 -37.88
C PHE A 16 -64.71 -15.84 -36.68
N ALA A 17 -65.25 -16.66 -35.79
CA ALA A 17 -64.49 -17.23 -34.66
C ALA A 17 -63.34 -18.13 -35.14
N LEU A 18 -63.56 -18.94 -36.17
CA LEU A 18 -62.50 -19.78 -36.77
C LEU A 18 -61.39 -18.93 -37.39
N ALA A 19 -61.75 -17.86 -38.11
CA ALA A 19 -60.79 -16.95 -38.71
C ALA A 19 -59.92 -16.26 -37.64
N ILE A 20 -60.51 -15.83 -36.52
CA ILE A 20 -59.77 -15.24 -35.41
C ILE A 20 -58.79 -16.24 -34.77
N LEU A 21 -59.23 -17.49 -34.53
CA LEU A 21 -58.37 -18.54 -33.99
C LEU A 21 -57.14 -18.80 -34.88
N VAL A 22 -57.34 -18.84 -36.20
CA VAL A 22 -56.24 -19.00 -37.16
C VAL A 22 -55.29 -17.82 -37.10
N VAL A 23 -55.79 -16.58 -37.09
CA VAL A 23 -54.95 -15.37 -36.99
C VAL A 23 -54.14 -15.34 -35.69
N ILE A 24 -54.75 -15.72 -34.56
CA ILE A 24 -54.07 -15.79 -33.26
C ILE A 24 -52.97 -16.86 -33.29
N SER A 25 -53.25 -18.05 -33.85
CA SER A 25 -52.25 -19.13 -33.92
C SER A 25 -51.04 -18.78 -34.79
N LEU A 26 -51.27 -18.06 -35.90
CA LEU A 26 -50.20 -17.52 -36.75
C LEU A 26 -49.38 -16.45 -36.01
N ALA A 27 -50.05 -15.55 -35.28
CA ALA A 27 -49.38 -14.51 -34.50
C ALA A 27 -48.51 -15.10 -33.38
N ILE A 28 -49.01 -16.10 -32.65
CA ILE A 28 -48.25 -16.80 -31.61
C ILE A 28 -47.04 -17.52 -32.21
N SER A 29 -47.20 -18.20 -33.34
CA SER A 29 -46.10 -18.89 -34.03
C SER A 29 -45.01 -17.92 -34.48
N PHE A 30 -45.40 -16.76 -35.03
CA PHE A 30 -44.46 -15.72 -35.41
C PHE A 30 -43.72 -15.13 -34.22
N LEU A 31 -44.42 -14.82 -33.13
CA LEU A 31 -43.83 -14.30 -31.90
C LEU A 31 -42.89 -15.32 -31.23
N SER A 32 -43.24 -16.61 -31.21
CA SER A 32 -42.41 -17.68 -30.67
C SER A 32 -41.06 -17.78 -31.39
N ASN A 33 -41.08 -17.75 -32.73
CA ASN A 33 -39.85 -17.79 -33.53
C ASN A 33 -39.00 -16.53 -33.29
N ARG A 34 -39.63 -15.35 -33.23
CA ARG A 34 -38.96 -14.07 -32.93
C ARG A 34 -38.25 -14.12 -31.57
N VAL A 35 -38.89 -14.65 -30.54
CA VAL A 35 -38.30 -14.77 -29.20
C VAL A 35 -37.14 -15.74 -29.19
N ASN A 36 -37.27 -16.91 -29.83
CA ASN A 36 -36.18 -17.89 -29.90
C ASN A 36 -34.95 -17.36 -30.65
N ASP A 37 -35.16 -16.60 -31.72
CA ASP A 37 -34.06 -15.97 -32.47
C ASP A 37 -33.39 -14.85 -31.65
N LEU A 38 -34.16 -14.06 -30.90
CA LEU A 38 -33.61 -13.05 -30.00
C LEU A 38 -32.76 -13.69 -28.89
N LEU A 39 -33.22 -14.79 -28.30
CA LEU A 39 -32.48 -15.51 -27.26
C LEU A 39 -31.18 -16.13 -27.79
N ARG A 40 -31.22 -16.76 -28.98
CA ARG A 40 -30.00 -17.32 -29.61
C ARG A 40 -28.97 -16.24 -29.94
N ASN A 41 -29.40 -15.11 -30.48
CA ASN A 41 -28.51 -14.00 -30.81
C ASN A 41 -27.91 -13.36 -29.56
N GLN A 42 -28.69 -13.20 -28.48
CA GLN A 42 -28.17 -12.69 -27.21
C GLN A 42 -27.12 -13.63 -26.61
N GLY A 43 -27.36 -14.95 -26.62
CA GLY A 43 -26.40 -15.94 -26.12
C GLY A 43 -25.06 -15.92 -26.86
N GLN A 44 -25.09 -15.83 -28.20
CA GLN A 44 -23.87 -15.76 -29.00
C GLN A 44 -23.11 -14.44 -28.82
N MET A 45 -23.82 -13.32 -28.69
CA MET A 45 -23.21 -12.01 -28.48
C MET A 45 -22.51 -11.89 -27.12
N ILE A 46 -23.03 -12.56 -26.08
CA ILE A 46 -22.41 -12.58 -24.74
C ILE A 46 -21.15 -13.45 -24.75
N ALA A 47 -21.22 -14.65 -25.33
CA ALA A 47 -20.06 -15.54 -25.43
C ALA A 47 -18.93 -14.96 -26.29
N GLY A 48 -19.26 -14.30 -27.41
CA GLY A 48 -18.27 -13.66 -28.29
C GLY A 48 -17.55 -12.48 -27.62
N ARG A 49 -18.28 -11.65 -26.86
CA ARG A 49 -17.66 -10.57 -26.07
C ARG A 49 -16.75 -11.12 -24.98
N GLN A 50 -17.16 -12.18 -24.28
CA GLN A 50 -16.32 -12.80 -23.25
C GLN A 50 -15.05 -13.42 -23.83
N ALA A 51 -15.14 -14.16 -24.94
CA ALA A 51 -13.98 -14.74 -25.61
C ALA A 51 -13.01 -13.65 -26.12
N TYR A 52 -13.54 -12.54 -26.63
CA TYR A 52 -12.74 -11.38 -27.03
C TYR A 52 -11.99 -10.77 -25.84
N TRP A 53 -12.68 -10.54 -24.71
CA TRP A 53 -12.04 -10.04 -23.50
C TRP A 53 -10.92 -10.96 -22.98
N LEU A 54 -11.12 -12.28 -23.00
CA LEU A 54 -10.10 -13.25 -22.58
C LEU A 54 -8.88 -13.26 -23.51
N ALA A 55 -9.10 -13.17 -24.83
CA ALA A 55 -8.02 -13.22 -25.81
C ALA A 55 -7.13 -11.97 -25.82
N PHE A 56 -7.67 -10.80 -25.45
CA PHE A 56 -6.95 -9.52 -25.55
C PHE A 56 -6.54 -8.92 -24.19
N SER A 57 -7.12 -9.35 -23.07
CA SER A 57 -6.72 -8.86 -21.74
C SER A 57 -5.46 -9.52 -21.19
N GLY A 58 -5.03 -10.66 -21.77
CA GLY A 58 -3.92 -11.46 -21.24
C GLY A 58 -4.19 -12.08 -19.86
N MET A 59 -5.43 -11.98 -19.36
CA MET A 59 -5.84 -12.40 -18.03
C MET A 59 -6.85 -13.54 -18.13
N GLU A 60 -6.40 -14.77 -17.89
CA GLU A 60 -7.28 -15.93 -17.76
C GLU A 60 -7.76 -16.03 -16.31
N THR A 61 -9.04 -15.72 -16.10
CA THR A 61 -9.69 -15.82 -14.79
C THR A 61 -10.31 -17.21 -14.63
N LEU A 62 -9.91 -17.93 -13.58
CA LEU A 62 -10.44 -19.29 -13.30
C LEU A 62 -11.85 -19.26 -12.69
N GLY A 63 -12.41 -18.07 -12.40
CA GLY A 63 -13.76 -17.86 -11.87
C GLY A 63 -14.33 -16.49 -12.21
N GLN A 64 -15.66 -16.39 -12.34
CA GLN A 64 -16.38 -15.15 -12.61
C GLN A 64 -16.81 -14.49 -11.30
N ASP A 65 -16.06 -13.48 -10.87
CA ASP A 65 -16.50 -12.59 -9.81
C ASP A 65 -16.11 -11.13 -10.14
N ARG A 66 -16.81 -10.15 -9.59
CA ARG A 66 -16.49 -8.73 -9.77
C ARG A 66 -15.15 -8.44 -9.10
N LEU A 67 -14.16 -7.99 -9.87
CA LEU A 67 -12.83 -7.62 -9.38
C LEU A 67 -12.94 -6.44 -8.40
N GLY A 68 -12.49 -6.62 -7.15
CA GLY A 68 -12.43 -5.57 -6.13
C GLY A 68 -13.65 -5.43 -5.21
N ASP A 69 -14.69 -6.27 -5.36
CA ASP A 69 -15.79 -6.37 -4.39
C ASP A 69 -15.37 -7.29 -3.23
N LEU A 70 -15.46 -6.86 -1.97
CA LEU A 70 -15.13 -7.69 -0.81
C LEU A 70 -16.23 -8.71 -0.45
N GLY A 71 -17.42 -8.63 -1.07
CA GLY A 71 -18.55 -9.52 -0.80
C GLY A 71 -19.21 -9.31 0.56
N ASN A 72 -20.18 -10.17 0.90
CA ASN A 72 -20.75 -10.28 2.24
C ASN A 72 -20.04 -11.44 2.98
N PRO A 73 -19.43 -11.23 4.16
CA PRO A 73 -18.77 -12.27 4.97
C PRO A 73 -19.64 -13.50 5.26
N ASP A 74 -20.94 -13.30 5.46
CA ASP A 74 -21.84 -14.39 5.86
C ASP A 74 -22.42 -15.14 4.64
N HIS A 75 -22.22 -14.60 3.43
CA HIS A 75 -22.72 -15.17 2.18
C HIS A 75 -21.70 -15.06 1.02
N PRO A 76 -20.64 -15.89 1.02
CA PRO A 76 -19.57 -15.87 0.01
C PRO A 76 -20.02 -16.24 -1.42
N GLN A 77 -21.30 -16.54 -1.65
CA GLN A 77 -21.85 -16.89 -2.97
C GLN A 77 -23.11 -16.10 -3.37
N GLN A 78 -23.63 -15.20 -2.53
CA GLN A 78 -24.82 -14.42 -2.90
C GLN A 78 -24.44 -13.02 -3.39
N HIS A 79 -24.45 -12.86 -4.71
CA HIS A 79 -24.56 -11.53 -5.31
C HIS A 79 -25.92 -10.91 -4.94
N LEU A 80 -25.90 -9.90 -4.07
CA LEU A 80 -26.92 -8.83 -3.96
C LEU A 80 -28.38 -9.28 -3.77
N GLN A 81 -28.66 -10.38 -3.06
CA GLN A 81 -30.05 -10.84 -2.87
C GLN A 81 -30.61 -10.74 -1.45
N ASP A 82 -29.78 -10.47 -0.43
CA ASP A 82 -30.31 -10.20 0.90
C ASP A 82 -29.99 -8.79 1.36
N ASN A 83 -31.04 -7.99 1.55
CA ASN A 83 -31.02 -6.63 2.10
C ASN A 83 -31.27 -6.68 3.63
N THR A 84 -31.00 -7.81 4.28
CA THR A 84 -31.08 -7.91 5.73
C THR A 84 -29.93 -7.15 6.37
N LYS A 85 -30.30 -6.24 7.25
CA LYS A 85 -29.43 -5.23 7.86
C LYS A 85 -28.61 -5.78 9.04
N ASP A 86 -28.60 -7.11 9.22
CA ASP A 86 -28.31 -7.77 10.52
C ASP A 86 -27.16 -8.81 10.47
N ASP A 87 -26.49 -8.96 9.33
CA ASP A 87 -25.31 -9.82 9.21
C ASP A 87 -24.06 -9.00 9.56
N THR A 88 -23.88 -8.71 10.85
CA THR A 88 -22.73 -7.96 11.34
C THR A 88 -21.72 -8.88 12.04
N PRO A 89 -20.60 -9.24 11.38
CA PRO A 89 -19.42 -9.64 12.12
C PRO A 89 -18.89 -8.46 12.95
N ASP A 90 -18.25 -8.78 14.07
CA ASP A 90 -17.68 -7.82 15.01
C ASP A 90 -16.69 -6.86 14.33
N ALA A 91 -16.50 -5.68 14.93
CA ALA A 91 -15.47 -4.74 14.48
C ALA A 91 -14.09 -5.41 14.56
N GLY A 92 -13.28 -5.30 13.49
CA GLY A 92 -11.96 -5.92 13.41
C GLY A 92 -11.86 -7.21 12.58
N VAL A 93 -12.98 -7.74 12.08
CA VAL A 93 -12.96 -8.93 11.20
C VAL A 93 -12.38 -8.58 9.82
N VAL A 94 -11.50 -9.45 9.30
CA VAL A 94 -10.87 -9.36 7.98
C VAL A 94 -11.73 -10.12 6.96
N TYR A 95 -12.05 -9.47 5.84
CA TYR A 95 -12.76 -10.05 4.69
C TYR A 95 -11.77 -10.29 3.57
N ASN A 96 -11.64 -11.54 3.11
CA ASN A 96 -10.71 -11.92 2.06
C ASN A 96 -11.47 -12.42 0.82
N LYS A 97 -10.99 -12.04 -0.35
CA LYS A 97 -11.47 -12.55 -1.62
C LYS A 97 -10.31 -12.90 -2.54
N HIS A 98 -10.34 -14.08 -3.12
CA HIS A 98 -9.25 -14.61 -3.93
C HIS A 98 -9.67 -14.73 -5.40
N TYR A 99 -8.81 -14.27 -6.30
CA TYR A 99 -8.92 -14.42 -7.74
C TYR A 99 -7.72 -15.24 -8.23
N SER A 100 -7.98 -16.42 -8.77
CA SER A 100 -6.94 -17.30 -9.32
C SER A 100 -6.71 -17.01 -10.80
N LEU A 101 -5.44 -16.84 -11.17
CA LEU A 101 -4.96 -16.59 -12.53
C LEU A 101 -3.99 -17.72 -12.93
N ALA A 102 -3.79 -17.93 -14.23
CA ALA A 102 -2.93 -19.01 -14.74
C ALA A 102 -1.46 -18.95 -14.27
N GLY A 103 -0.97 -17.78 -13.82
CA GLY A 103 0.40 -17.57 -13.34
C GLY A 103 0.53 -17.06 -11.90
N GLY A 104 -0.58 -16.99 -11.15
CA GLY A 104 -0.57 -16.36 -9.83
C GLY A 104 -1.95 -16.14 -9.23
N GLY A 105 -2.03 -15.36 -8.18
CA GLY A 105 -3.25 -15.03 -7.47
C GLY A 105 -3.34 -13.55 -7.17
N ILE A 106 -4.57 -13.05 -7.06
CA ILE A 106 -4.86 -11.75 -6.45
C ILE A 106 -5.76 -12.02 -5.25
N GLU A 107 -5.32 -11.63 -4.07
CA GLU A 107 -6.16 -11.55 -2.88
C GLU A 107 -6.54 -10.09 -2.63
N VAL A 108 -7.82 -9.82 -2.45
CA VAL A 108 -8.32 -8.52 -1.98
C VAL A 108 -8.85 -8.73 -0.58
N SER A 109 -8.26 -8.06 0.40
CA SER A 109 -8.67 -8.11 1.80
C SER A 109 -9.06 -6.75 2.35
N GLY A 110 -9.92 -6.72 3.38
CA GLY A 110 -10.29 -5.47 4.06
C GLY A 110 -10.88 -5.71 5.45
N VAL A 111 -10.70 -4.73 6.34
CA VAL A 111 -11.20 -4.81 7.73
C VAL A 111 -12.40 -3.88 7.90
N LYS A 112 -13.49 -4.37 8.51
CA LYS A 112 -14.66 -3.55 8.83
C LYS A 112 -14.29 -2.36 9.71
N GLY A 113 -14.60 -1.16 9.23
CA GLY A 113 -14.59 0.10 9.98
C GLY A 113 -15.98 0.49 10.46
N SER A 114 -16.11 1.71 11.00
CA SER A 114 -17.40 2.22 11.49
C SER A 114 -18.33 2.66 10.35
N GLY A 115 -19.53 2.09 10.29
CA GLY A 115 -20.62 2.51 9.41
C GLY A 115 -20.82 1.66 8.15
N TYR A 116 -21.77 2.07 7.31
CA TYR A 116 -22.19 1.34 6.12
C TYR A 116 -22.03 2.17 4.85
N HIS A 117 -21.72 1.53 3.73
CA HIS A 117 -21.79 2.08 2.38
C HIS A 117 -22.62 1.14 1.51
N ASN A 118 -23.73 1.63 0.96
CA ASN A 118 -24.68 0.84 0.17
C ASN A 118 -25.17 -0.44 0.86
N GLY A 119 -25.38 -0.40 2.18
CA GLY A 119 -25.88 -1.55 2.96
C GLY A 119 -24.78 -2.51 3.45
N LEU A 120 -23.56 -2.42 2.93
CA LEU A 120 -22.42 -3.23 3.39
C LEU A 120 -21.54 -2.44 4.36
N GLY A 121 -20.84 -3.14 5.26
CA GLY A 121 -19.91 -2.50 6.20
C GLY A 121 -18.81 -1.74 5.46
N LYS A 122 -18.53 -0.49 5.85
CA LYS A 122 -17.39 0.26 5.30
C LYS A 122 -16.09 -0.42 5.73
N THR A 123 -15.13 -0.58 4.83
CA THR A 123 -13.78 -1.00 5.21
C THR A 123 -12.86 0.19 5.47
N LYS A 124 -12.00 0.07 6.48
CA LYS A 124 -11.02 1.12 6.83
C LYS A 124 -9.81 1.09 5.88
N TYR A 125 -9.43 -0.12 5.47
CA TYR A 125 -8.34 -0.39 4.53
C TYR A 125 -8.80 -1.45 3.54
N ILE A 126 -8.37 -1.34 2.30
CA ILE A 126 -8.43 -2.40 1.29
C ILE A 126 -7.00 -2.74 0.92
N THR A 127 -6.59 -4.00 1.07
CA THR A 127 -5.27 -4.49 0.66
C THR A 127 -5.43 -5.46 -0.51
N VAL A 128 -4.78 -5.16 -1.61
CA VAL A 128 -4.67 -6.03 -2.79
C VAL A 128 -3.30 -6.66 -2.76
N THR A 129 -3.25 -7.98 -2.63
CA THR A 129 -2.02 -8.77 -2.66
C THR A 129 -1.97 -9.55 -3.97
N GLY A 130 -1.03 -9.20 -4.83
CA GLY A 130 -0.69 -10.00 -6.02
C GLY A 130 0.44 -10.95 -5.68
N THR A 131 0.24 -12.24 -5.93
CA THR A 131 1.28 -13.27 -5.79
C THR A 131 1.54 -13.90 -7.14
N ASP A 132 2.80 -13.98 -7.55
CA ASP A 132 3.25 -15.05 -8.43
C ASP A 132 3.89 -16.14 -7.57
N ALA A 133 4.19 -17.31 -8.13
CA ALA A 133 4.76 -18.43 -7.36
C ALA A 133 6.08 -18.10 -6.63
N ASN A 134 6.75 -16.98 -6.97
CA ASN A 134 8.06 -16.60 -6.49
C ASN A 134 8.09 -15.20 -5.82
N SER A 135 6.98 -14.46 -5.76
CA SER A 135 6.97 -13.08 -5.29
C SER A 135 5.56 -12.62 -4.87
N GLU A 136 5.51 -11.83 -3.81
CA GLU A 136 4.29 -11.20 -3.29
C GLU A 136 4.41 -9.67 -3.34
N ARG A 137 3.36 -8.98 -3.80
CA ARG A 137 3.29 -7.51 -3.88
C ARG A 137 1.96 -7.05 -3.33
N LYS A 138 1.98 -6.02 -2.47
CA LYS A 138 0.76 -5.49 -1.84
C LYS A 138 0.53 -4.03 -2.18
N ILE A 139 -0.74 -3.68 -2.39
CA ILE A 139 -1.24 -2.31 -2.53
C ILE A 139 -2.34 -2.09 -1.49
N LYS A 140 -2.20 -1.09 -0.61
CA LYS A 140 -3.16 -0.82 0.47
C LYS A 140 -3.73 0.55 0.25
N TRP A 141 -5.04 0.59 0.03
CA TRP A 141 -5.80 1.81 -0.01
C TRP A 141 -6.44 2.03 1.36
N THR A 142 -6.03 3.10 2.03
CA THR A 142 -6.70 3.59 3.24
C THR A 142 -7.82 4.55 2.83
N LEU A 143 -9.05 4.33 3.32
CA LEU A 143 -10.16 5.24 3.05
C LEU A 143 -10.12 6.40 4.06
N GLY A 144 -9.78 7.60 3.56
CA GLY A 144 -9.30 8.72 4.36
C GLY A 144 -7.79 8.89 4.14
N SER A 145 -7.30 10.13 4.09
CA SER A 145 -5.85 10.35 4.13
C SER A 145 -5.32 9.63 5.38
N PRO A 146 -4.25 8.81 5.29
CA PRO A 146 -3.54 8.40 6.48
C PRO A 146 -2.91 9.67 7.04
N ASP A 147 -3.69 10.42 7.82
CA ASP A 147 -3.26 11.65 8.46
C ASP A 147 -2.05 11.28 9.31
N LYS A 148 -0.88 11.68 8.81
CA LYS A 148 0.39 11.77 9.54
C LYS A 148 0.75 10.53 10.39
N ARG A 149 0.62 9.32 9.83
CA ARG A 149 1.23 8.12 10.45
C ARG A 149 2.76 8.28 10.36
N GLY A 150 3.36 8.75 11.43
CA GLY A 150 4.80 9.00 11.52
C GLY A 150 5.13 9.73 12.81
N TYR A 151 6.31 9.46 13.36
CA TYR A 151 6.83 10.20 14.49
C TYR A 151 7.11 11.63 14.06
N ASN A 152 6.43 12.59 14.69
CA ASN A 152 6.59 13.99 14.35
C ASN A 152 7.67 14.65 15.21
N PHE A 153 8.71 15.13 14.56
CA PHE A 153 9.73 15.98 15.14
C PHE A 153 9.19 17.42 15.20
N ILE A 154 8.10 17.63 15.96
CA ILE A 154 7.46 18.95 16.09
C ILE A 154 8.43 19.92 16.78
N ARG A 155 8.47 21.15 16.27
CA ARG A 155 8.91 22.36 16.96
C ARG A 155 7.97 22.74 18.14
N SER A 156 7.56 21.80 18.99
CA SER A 156 6.59 22.04 20.07
C SER A 156 7.31 22.27 21.38
N ALA A 157 7.44 23.56 21.76
CA ALA A 157 7.79 24.17 23.07
C ALA A 157 9.01 23.65 23.87
N SER A 158 9.53 22.48 23.57
CA SER A 158 10.69 21.84 24.17
C SER A 158 11.74 21.65 23.06
N PRO A 159 12.96 22.18 23.23
CA PRO A 159 13.90 22.33 22.12
C PRO A 159 14.61 21.02 21.71
N ARG A 160 14.16 19.84 22.14
CA ARG A 160 14.95 18.59 22.04
C ARG A 160 14.14 17.32 21.75
N PRO A 161 13.42 17.19 20.62
CA PRO A 161 12.91 15.88 20.23
C PRO A 161 14.08 14.97 19.88
N LYS A 162 14.25 13.91 20.68
CA LYS A 162 15.38 13.00 20.57
C LYS A 162 14.91 11.58 20.82
N LEU A 163 15.21 10.73 19.83
CA LEU A 163 15.08 9.29 19.92
C LEU A 163 16.48 8.73 20.00
N THR A 164 16.79 8.01 21.08
CA THR A 164 18.09 7.36 21.28
C THR A 164 17.99 5.85 21.16
N MET A 165 19.09 5.23 20.81
CA MET A 165 19.21 3.78 20.75
C MET A 165 19.97 3.29 21.98
N ASP A 166 19.46 2.25 22.64
CA ASP A 166 20.19 1.59 23.73
C ASP A 166 21.32 0.71 23.23
N SER A 167 21.11 0.09 22.07
CA SER A 167 22.17 -0.53 21.29
C SER A 167 22.43 0.38 20.08
N PRO A 168 23.53 1.15 20.08
CA PRO A 168 23.85 1.98 18.94
C PRO A 168 24.11 1.11 17.70
N ILE A 169 24.06 1.74 16.52
CA ILE A 169 24.24 1.06 15.22
C ILE A 169 25.66 0.44 15.05
N ASP A 170 26.51 0.58 16.07
CA ASP A 170 27.84 0.00 16.27
C ASP A 170 27.93 -1.51 16.05
N THR A 171 26.82 -2.25 16.10
CA THR A 171 26.85 -3.65 15.67
C THR A 171 27.23 -3.79 14.19
N ILE A 172 26.95 -2.81 13.33
CA ILE A 172 27.38 -2.80 11.92
C ILE A 172 28.88 -2.61 11.79
N SER A 173 29.50 -1.74 12.60
CA SER A 173 30.96 -1.50 12.54
C SER A 173 31.78 -2.70 13.04
N SER A 174 31.13 -3.62 13.75
CA SER A 174 31.70 -4.90 14.18
C SER A 174 31.55 -6.03 13.14
N LEU A 175 30.76 -5.82 12.07
CA LEU A 175 30.57 -6.83 11.03
C LEU A 175 31.79 -6.87 10.11
N PRO A 176 32.27 -8.06 9.70
CA PRO A 176 33.47 -8.20 8.87
C PRO A 176 33.45 -7.38 7.57
N ALA A 177 32.25 -7.10 7.05
CA ALA A 177 32.02 -6.42 5.79
C ALA A 177 31.69 -4.92 5.93
N ASN A 178 31.28 -4.46 7.12
CA ASN A 178 30.75 -3.10 7.37
C ASN A 178 29.72 -2.62 6.33
N GLU A 179 28.95 -3.55 5.77
CA GLU A 179 27.86 -3.24 4.83
C GLU A 179 26.56 -3.00 5.58
N PHE A 180 25.70 -2.15 5.01
CA PHE A 180 24.39 -1.89 5.60
C PHE A 180 23.40 -1.32 4.59
N THR A 181 22.13 -1.35 4.98
CA THR A 181 21.08 -0.55 4.34
C THR A 181 20.26 0.16 5.40
N ILE A 182 19.95 1.43 5.15
CA ILE A 182 18.98 2.21 5.91
C ILE A 182 17.82 2.51 4.97
N SER A 183 16.59 2.18 5.36
CA SER A 183 15.37 2.60 4.66
C SER A 183 14.55 3.46 5.60
N VAL A 184 14.05 4.57 5.10
CA VAL A 184 13.21 5.47 5.89
C VAL A 184 12.21 6.20 5.00
N TRP A 185 10.99 6.39 5.50
CA TRP A 185 10.05 7.32 4.92
C TRP A 185 10.11 8.63 5.67
N VAL A 186 10.22 9.73 4.93
CA VAL A 186 10.35 11.07 5.49
C VAL A 186 9.33 12.02 4.85
N GLN A 187 8.68 12.84 5.66
CA GLN A 187 7.91 13.99 5.22
C GLN A 187 8.52 15.22 5.88
N MET A 188 9.31 15.99 5.12
CA MET A 188 10.03 17.14 5.67
C MET A 188 9.20 18.41 5.60
N ASP A 189 9.15 19.16 6.71
CA ASP A 189 8.56 20.50 6.78
C ASP A 189 9.61 21.58 6.43
N ALA A 190 10.89 21.28 6.66
CA ALA A 190 12.05 22.01 6.14
C ALA A 190 13.16 21.02 5.75
N ILE A 191 14.03 21.40 4.81
CA ILE A 191 14.93 20.45 4.14
C ILE A 191 16.42 20.79 4.32
N ASP A 192 16.76 22.07 4.43
CA ASP A 192 18.15 22.48 4.56
C ASP A 192 18.71 22.13 5.94
N LYS A 193 19.80 21.36 5.94
CA LYS A 193 20.55 20.95 7.14
C LYS A 193 19.68 20.22 8.18
N LYS A 194 19.05 19.11 7.78
CA LYS A 194 18.20 18.29 8.65
C LYS A 194 18.82 16.92 8.91
N PRO A 195 19.23 16.61 10.16
CA PRO A 195 19.87 15.33 10.47
C PRO A 195 18.87 14.20 10.41
N LEU A 196 19.25 13.10 9.77
CA LEU A 196 18.55 11.83 9.89
C LEU A 196 19.12 11.02 11.06
N PHE A 197 20.46 11.02 11.20
CA PHE A 197 21.19 10.38 12.29
C PHE A 197 22.33 11.28 12.78
N GLY A 198 22.68 11.10 14.05
CA GLY A 198 23.85 11.72 14.67
C GLY A 198 24.14 11.08 16.02
N LEU A 199 24.98 11.75 16.81
CA LEU A 199 25.34 11.30 18.15
C LEU A 199 24.47 11.89 19.26
N GLU A 200 24.29 11.09 20.31
CA GLU A 200 23.61 11.40 21.55
C GLU A 200 24.41 12.40 22.38
N ALA A 201 25.71 12.20 22.43
CA ALA A 201 26.63 13.07 23.12
C ALA A 201 26.86 14.36 22.30
N ASP A 202 27.15 15.45 23.00
CA ASP A 202 27.50 16.75 22.40
C ASP A 202 29.00 16.78 22.05
N VAL A 203 29.44 15.75 21.34
CA VAL A 203 30.81 15.51 20.87
C VAL A 203 30.75 15.03 19.43
N ASP A 204 31.91 15.01 18.77
CA ASP A 204 32.18 14.42 17.48
C ASP A 204 31.06 14.69 16.46
N ASN A 205 31.28 15.66 15.56
CA ASN A 205 30.35 16.11 14.53
C ASN A 205 29.97 15.03 13.47
N HIS A 206 29.64 13.80 13.86
CA HIS A 206 29.24 12.66 13.06
C HIS A 206 27.74 12.69 12.78
N TRP A 207 27.37 12.52 11.52
CA TRP A 207 25.97 12.57 11.11
C TRP A 207 25.74 12.04 9.70
N ILE A 208 24.50 11.64 9.45
CA ILE A 208 23.91 11.58 8.12
C ILE A 208 22.81 12.62 8.08
N GLN A 209 22.86 13.52 7.10
CA GLN A 209 22.01 14.71 7.08
C GLN A 209 21.55 15.03 5.66
N PHE A 210 20.31 15.49 5.53
CA PHE A 210 19.86 16.24 4.35
C PHE A 210 20.54 17.61 4.35
N THR A 211 21.48 17.83 3.44
CA THR A 211 22.25 19.08 3.36
C THR A 211 21.51 20.11 2.51
N SER A 212 20.75 19.64 1.53
CA SER A 212 19.83 20.42 0.70
C SER A 212 18.68 19.53 0.20
N ALA A 213 17.80 20.09 -0.63
CA ALA A 213 16.73 19.32 -1.27
C ALA A 213 17.20 18.31 -2.33
N THR A 214 18.47 18.35 -2.73
CA THR A 214 19.02 17.48 -3.77
C THR A 214 20.20 16.62 -3.29
N ALA A 215 20.64 16.84 -2.05
CA ALA A 215 21.85 16.23 -1.52
C ALA A 215 21.72 15.79 -0.05
N MET A 216 22.40 14.69 0.24
CA MET A 216 22.67 14.22 1.59
C MET A 216 24.17 14.21 1.83
N GLY A 217 24.58 14.57 3.03
CA GLY A 217 25.98 14.52 3.47
C GLY A 217 26.20 13.40 4.48
N PHE A 218 27.39 12.83 4.42
CA PHE A 218 27.87 11.79 5.32
C PHE A 218 29.12 12.32 6.00
N LYS A 219 29.05 12.51 7.31
CA LYS A 219 30.14 13.09 8.10
C LYS A 219 30.58 12.09 9.15
N GLY A 220 31.88 11.82 9.15
CA GLY A 220 32.60 11.07 10.15
C GLY A 220 33.69 11.95 10.77
N THR A 221 34.83 11.33 11.05
CA THR A 221 36.03 12.03 11.53
C THR A 221 36.67 12.91 10.45
N GLY A 222 36.61 12.45 9.19
CA GLY A 222 37.13 13.18 8.01
C GLY A 222 36.16 14.23 7.45
N ASP A 223 36.44 14.71 6.23
CA ASP A 223 35.58 15.65 5.52
C ASP A 223 34.19 15.07 5.21
N GLU A 224 33.20 15.96 5.02
CA GLU A 224 31.87 15.56 4.57
C GLU A 224 31.96 14.92 3.17
N VAL A 225 31.31 13.77 3.00
CA VAL A 225 31.09 13.15 1.70
C VAL A 225 29.68 13.50 1.21
N PRO A 226 29.52 14.40 0.22
CA PRO A 226 28.23 14.75 -0.33
C PRO A 226 27.79 13.73 -1.39
N LEU A 227 26.54 13.30 -1.32
CA LEU A 227 25.88 12.47 -2.33
C LEU A 227 24.58 13.14 -2.77
N THR A 228 24.31 13.08 -4.06
CA THR A 228 23.04 13.53 -4.67
C THR A 228 22.16 12.33 -4.97
N HIS A 229 20.85 12.46 -4.84
CA HIS A 229 19.88 11.41 -5.19
C HIS A 229 19.17 11.68 -6.53
N GLY A 230 19.65 12.65 -7.33
CA GLY A 230 19.18 12.93 -8.70
C GLY A 230 17.85 13.70 -8.84
N PHE A 231 17.16 13.98 -7.73
CA PHE A 231 15.87 14.68 -7.71
C PHE A 231 15.86 15.80 -6.66
N THR A 232 14.78 16.58 -6.63
CA THR A 232 14.52 17.57 -5.58
C THR A 232 13.42 17.05 -4.67
N ILE A 233 13.70 16.92 -3.37
CA ILE A 233 12.69 16.54 -2.38
C ILE A 233 11.72 17.72 -2.17
N PRO A 234 10.41 17.54 -2.39
CA PRO A 234 9.42 18.54 -2.03
C PRO A 234 9.11 18.50 -0.52
N THR A 235 8.89 19.67 0.08
CA THR A 235 8.37 19.77 1.47
C THR A 235 6.92 19.28 1.54
N GLY A 236 6.53 18.73 2.69
CA GLY A 236 5.14 18.33 2.97
C GLY A 236 4.67 17.06 2.27
N SER A 237 5.50 16.41 1.44
CA SER A 237 5.17 15.13 0.79
C SER A 237 6.06 14.01 1.30
N TRP A 238 5.48 12.83 1.54
CA TRP A 238 6.24 11.63 1.88
C TRP A 238 7.21 11.24 0.77
N GLN A 239 8.47 11.04 1.13
CA GLN A 239 9.51 10.50 0.27
C GLN A 239 10.11 9.25 0.90
N HIS A 240 10.50 8.30 0.07
CA HIS A 240 11.26 7.14 0.50
C HIS A 240 12.74 7.36 0.25
N VAL A 241 13.54 7.34 1.31
CA VAL A 241 15.00 7.50 1.24
C VAL A 241 15.64 6.20 1.65
N VAL A 242 16.53 5.67 0.81
CA VAL A 242 17.32 4.48 1.12
C VAL A 242 18.79 4.78 0.95
N ILE A 243 19.60 4.34 1.90
CA ILE A 243 21.05 4.46 1.88
C ILE A 243 21.61 3.06 1.92
N THR A 244 22.38 2.65 0.91
CA THR A 244 23.08 1.37 0.92
C THR A 244 24.58 1.61 0.99
N ARG A 245 25.30 0.73 1.69
CA ARG A 245 26.76 0.63 1.66
C ARG A 245 27.13 -0.80 1.31
N VAL A 246 27.84 -0.99 0.20
CA VAL A 246 28.29 -2.30 -0.26
C VAL A 246 29.56 -2.76 0.49
N PRO A 247 29.80 -4.09 0.60
CA PRO A 247 30.99 -4.61 1.27
C PRO A 247 32.28 -4.28 0.52
N VAL A 248 33.41 -4.31 1.22
CA VAL A 248 34.79 -4.14 0.71
C VAL A 248 35.12 -2.74 0.17
N THR A 249 34.38 -2.22 -0.80
CA THR A 249 34.65 -0.89 -1.39
C THR A 249 34.03 0.25 -0.59
N HIS A 250 33.09 -0.07 0.32
CA HIS A 250 32.36 0.89 1.14
C HIS A 250 31.71 2.00 0.32
N THR A 251 31.29 1.65 -0.90
CA THR A 251 30.58 2.56 -1.78
C THR A 251 29.18 2.76 -1.24
N VAL A 252 28.86 4.01 -0.93
CA VAL A 252 27.55 4.45 -0.47
C VAL A 252 26.74 4.96 -1.66
N THR A 253 25.48 4.56 -1.72
CA THR A 253 24.49 5.04 -2.69
C THR A 253 23.26 5.54 -1.94
N VAL A 254 22.74 6.70 -2.33
CA VAL A 254 21.46 7.22 -1.86
C VAL A 254 20.41 7.04 -2.94
N TYR A 255 19.28 6.43 -2.58
CA TYR A 255 18.11 6.27 -3.42
C TYR A 255 16.99 7.18 -2.89
N LEU A 256 16.32 7.89 -3.80
CA LEU A 256 15.08 8.58 -3.51
C LEU A 256 13.96 7.96 -4.33
N ASN A 257 12.89 7.53 -3.68
CA ASN A 257 11.72 6.93 -4.32
C ASN A 257 12.11 5.80 -5.29
N SER A 258 13.01 4.91 -4.83
CA SER A 258 13.64 3.81 -5.57
C SER A 258 14.63 4.17 -6.68
N ILE A 259 14.91 5.46 -6.93
CA ILE A 259 15.86 5.87 -7.95
C ILE A 259 17.20 6.20 -7.31
N GLY A 260 18.25 5.48 -7.73
CA GLY A 260 19.62 5.67 -7.25
C GLY A 260 20.26 6.95 -7.79
N GLY A 261 21.00 7.64 -6.92
CA GLY A 261 21.77 8.83 -7.27
C GLY A 261 23.26 8.57 -7.52
N SER A 262 24.06 9.59 -7.21
CA SER A 262 25.52 9.48 -7.24
C SER A 262 26.03 8.53 -6.15
N THR A 263 27.24 8.02 -6.34
CA THR A 263 27.90 7.12 -5.40
C THR A 263 29.28 7.66 -5.01
N ALA A 264 29.72 7.32 -3.80
CA ALA A 264 31.06 7.65 -3.31
C ALA A 264 31.51 6.64 -2.26
N ALA A 265 32.80 6.49 -2.06
CA ALA A 265 33.33 5.71 -0.95
C ALA A 265 33.21 6.51 0.36
N TRP A 266 32.68 5.89 1.40
CA TRP A 266 32.68 6.44 2.75
C TRP A 266 33.17 5.36 3.72
N ASN A 267 34.44 5.47 4.11
CA ASN A 267 35.15 4.44 4.86
C ASN A 267 34.96 4.52 6.37
N GLU A 268 34.31 5.58 6.87
CA GLU A 268 34.05 5.75 8.30
C GLU A 268 33.19 4.60 8.83
N ALA A 269 33.42 4.18 10.07
CA ALA A 269 32.51 3.30 10.78
C ALA A 269 31.25 4.09 11.16
N PHE A 270 30.09 3.65 10.69
CA PHE A 270 28.84 4.31 11.03
C PHE A 270 28.27 3.73 12.31
N SER A 271 28.15 4.56 13.34
CA SER A 271 27.80 4.14 14.71
C SER A 271 26.97 5.23 15.43
N PRO A 272 25.87 5.73 14.82
CA PRO A 272 25.00 6.67 15.52
C PRO A 272 24.15 5.96 16.58
N ASP A 273 23.78 6.74 17.58
CA ASP A 273 22.93 6.36 18.71
C ASP A 273 21.73 7.32 18.86
N ALA A 274 21.56 8.28 17.95
CA ALA A 274 20.43 9.20 17.93
C ALA A 274 19.80 9.37 16.53
N VAL A 275 18.47 9.35 16.48
CA VAL A 275 17.67 9.61 15.28
C VAL A 275 17.14 11.05 15.28
N GLY A 276 17.22 11.70 14.13
CA GLY A 276 16.64 13.01 13.90
C GLY A 276 17.33 14.17 14.62
N THR A 277 18.56 13.97 15.12
CA THR A 277 19.35 15.02 15.77
C THR A 277 20.83 14.84 15.52
N ARG A 278 21.59 15.93 15.59
CA ARG A 278 23.04 15.92 15.68
C ARG A 278 23.55 17.08 16.51
N TYR A 279 24.75 16.94 17.06
CA TYR A 279 25.50 18.08 17.57
C TYR A 279 26.26 18.77 16.43
N ASN A 280 26.26 20.10 16.44
CA ASN A 280 27.01 20.92 15.50
C ASN A 280 28.06 21.70 16.27
N GLU A 281 29.32 21.24 16.22
CA GLU A 281 30.44 21.87 16.92
C GLU A 281 30.67 23.32 16.49
N ASP A 282 30.50 23.63 15.20
CA ASP A 282 30.72 24.98 14.65
C ASP A 282 29.81 26.05 15.29
N ASP A 283 28.60 25.66 15.66
CA ASP A 283 27.58 26.55 16.24
C ASP A 283 27.31 26.22 17.72
N VAL A 284 28.07 25.26 18.28
CA VAL A 284 27.92 24.73 19.65
C VAL A 284 26.44 24.46 19.96
N SER A 285 25.73 23.84 19.02
CA SER A 285 24.28 23.69 19.10
C SER A 285 23.79 22.39 18.49
N ARG A 286 22.69 21.86 19.03
CA ARG A 286 22.00 20.73 18.41
C ARG A 286 21.14 21.17 17.24
N LYS A 287 21.20 20.41 16.16
CA LYS A 287 20.27 20.49 15.03
C LYS A 287 19.28 19.32 15.13
N TYR A 288 18.10 19.54 14.59
CA TYR A 288 17.00 18.59 14.66
C TYR A 288 16.37 18.43 13.28
N PHE A 289 15.86 17.24 13.03
CA PHE A 289 14.96 16.96 11.94
C PHE A 289 13.69 17.80 12.09
N ASP A 290 13.09 18.19 10.97
CA ASP A 290 11.92 19.05 10.94
C ASP A 290 10.91 18.44 9.97
N GLY A 291 9.94 17.74 10.53
CA GLY A 291 8.99 16.92 9.80
C GLY A 291 8.70 15.59 10.48
N ARG A 292 8.30 14.60 9.69
CA ARG A 292 7.86 13.28 10.17
C ARG A 292 8.70 12.15 9.58
N ILE A 293 8.90 11.11 10.38
CA ILE A 293 9.57 9.87 9.97
C ILE A 293 8.62 8.69 10.18
N ALA A 294 8.61 7.75 9.24
CA ALA A 294 7.89 6.48 9.35
C ALA A 294 8.72 5.33 8.78
N ASN A 295 8.46 4.10 9.23
CA ASN A 295 9.08 2.88 8.71
C ASN A 295 10.61 2.98 8.57
N LEU A 296 11.26 3.33 9.68
CA LEU A 296 12.72 3.38 9.75
C LEU A 296 13.24 1.96 9.97
N ALA A 297 14.00 1.45 9.02
CA ALA A 297 14.52 0.10 9.03
C ALA A 297 16.01 0.08 8.71
N LEU A 298 16.73 -0.84 9.33
CA LEU A 298 18.16 -1.00 9.17
C LEU A 298 18.54 -2.47 8.99
N TRP A 299 19.32 -2.75 7.96
CA TRP A 299 19.83 -4.06 7.61
C TRP A 299 21.34 -4.11 7.75
N THR A 300 21.85 -5.27 8.15
CA THR A 300 23.28 -5.63 8.17
C THR A 300 23.77 -6.19 6.83
N ARG A 301 23.13 -5.76 5.74
CA ARG A 301 23.46 -6.14 4.35
C ARG A 301 23.10 -5.01 3.40
N ALA A 302 23.74 -4.98 2.24
CA ALA A 302 23.28 -4.15 1.13
C ALA A 302 22.02 -4.77 0.48
N LEU A 303 20.90 -4.03 0.48
CA LEU A 303 19.72 -4.40 -0.30
C LEU A 303 19.99 -4.19 -1.79
N THR A 304 19.42 -5.06 -2.61
CA THR A 304 19.44 -4.97 -4.07
C THR A 304 18.40 -3.95 -4.56
N GLU A 305 18.59 -3.42 -5.76
CA GLU A 305 17.65 -2.47 -6.37
C GLU A 305 16.20 -3.01 -6.46
N PRO A 306 15.95 -4.29 -6.84
CA PRO A 306 14.59 -4.84 -6.83
C PRO A 306 13.94 -4.90 -5.45
N GLU A 307 14.73 -5.13 -4.39
CA GLU A 307 14.24 -5.11 -3.01
C GLU A 307 13.85 -3.68 -2.60
N ILE A 308 14.69 -2.69 -2.94
CA ILE A 308 14.43 -1.26 -2.69
C ILE A 308 13.15 -0.81 -3.43
N GLN A 309 13.02 -1.17 -4.70
CA GLN A 309 11.82 -0.92 -5.50
C GLN A 309 10.59 -1.60 -4.87
N SER A 310 10.74 -2.78 -4.29
CA SER A 310 9.66 -3.45 -3.56
C SER A 310 9.14 -2.65 -2.38
N ILE A 311 10.04 -2.17 -1.53
CA ILE A 311 9.67 -1.35 -0.38
C ILE A 311 8.95 -0.07 -0.83
N TYR A 312 9.48 0.59 -1.86
CA TYR A 312 8.88 1.82 -2.39
C TYR A 312 7.46 1.59 -2.95
N ILE A 313 7.28 0.54 -3.76
CA ILE A 313 5.99 0.19 -4.38
C ILE A 313 4.95 -0.18 -3.32
N GLN A 314 5.35 -0.92 -2.29
CA GLN A 314 4.47 -1.24 -1.17
C GLN A 314 4.03 0.05 -0.46
N GLY A 315 4.98 0.96 -0.21
CA GLY A 315 4.71 2.23 0.46
C GLY A 315 4.75 2.12 1.98
N PHE A 316 4.86 3.26 2.68
CA PHE A 316 5.04 3.33 4.13
C PHE A 316 3.83 2.89 4.98
N THR A 317 2.74 2.40 4.38
CA THR A 317 1.58 1.92 5.14
C THR A 317 1.56 0.41 5.33
N PHE A 318 2.63 -0.25 4.86
CA PHE A 318 2.88 -1.67 4.98
C PHE A 318 4.09 -1.96 5.84
N SER A 319 3.96 -3.03 6.62
CA SER A 319 5.07 -3.63 7.34
C SER A 319 5.97 -4.42 6.38
N LEU A 320 7.26 -4.43 6.64
CA LEU A 320 8.24 -5.27 5.95
C LEU A 320 7.92 -6.76 6.18
N ARG A 321 8.15 -7.62 5.17
CA ARG A 321 7.85 -9.07 5.21
C ARG A 321 8.87 -9.91 4.44
N ASP A 322 8.86 -11.20 4.73
CA ASP A 322 9.54 -12.27 3.97
C ASP A 322 11.05 -12.01 3.78
N ASP A 323 11.52 -11.98 2.53
CA ASP A 323 12.93 -11.80 2.16
C ASP A 323 13.54 -10.51 2.74
N LEU A 324 12.71 -9.50 3.00
CA LEU A 324 13.13 -8.24 3.61
C LEU A 324 13.40 -8.36 5.12
N LEU A 325 13.05 -9.48 5.76
CA LEU A 325 13.42 -9.74 7.16
C LEU A 325 14.85 -10.30 7.27
N THR A 326 15.40 -10.85 6.18
CA THR A 326 16.76 -11.39 6.19
C THR A 326 17.78 -10.28 6.39
N GLY A 327 18.57 -10.36 7.46
CA GLY A 327 19.56 -9.35 7.81
C GLY A 327 18.95 -8.04 8.33
N LEU A 328 17.64 -7.96 8.57
CA LEU A 328 17.00 -6.84 9.25
C LEU A 328 17.40 -6.87 10.72
N HIS A 329 17.90 -5.74 11.23
CA HIS A 329 18.49 -5.63 12.56
C HIS A 329 17.75 -4.63 13.47
N HIS A 330 17.24 -3.55 12.89
CA HIS A 330 16.31 -2.65 13.56
C HIS A 330 15.15 -2.34 12.64
N TYR A 331 13.94 -2.26 13.18
CA TYR A 331 12.76 -1.85 12.44
C TYR A 331 11.76 -1.13 13.34
N TRP A 332 11.60 0.17 13.14
CA TRP A 332 10.62 0.98 13.84
C TRP A 332 9.55 1.45 12.85
N GLU A 333 8.33 0.90 12.98
CA GLU A 333 7.20 1.25 12.11
C GLU A 333 6.80 2.73 12.26
N MET A 334 6.88 3.26 13.49
CA MET A 334 6.50 4.64 13.84
C MET A 334 5.08 5.00 13.40
N ASP A 335 4.14 4.06 13.55
CA ASP A 335 2.81 4.15 12.94
C ASP A 335 1.63 4.08 13.94
N ASP A 336 1.89 3.88 15.24
CA ASP A 336 0.91 3.87 16.33
C ASP A 336 1.33 4.74 17.55
N ASN A 337 0.39 5.21 18.37
CA ASN A 337 0.70 6.15 19.45
C ASN A 337 1.39 5.52 20.67
N GLU A 338 1.10 4.26 20.96
CA GLU A 338 1.60 3.58 22.15
C GLU A 338 2.98 2.95 21.91
N ASN A 339 3.23 2.42 20.70
CA ASN A 339 4.44 1.67 20.36
C ASN A 339 5.25 2.32 19.23
N CYS A 340 5.10 3.63 18.97
CA CYS A 340 5.74 4.27 17.81
C CYS A 340 7.25 4.10 17.69
N CYS A 341 7.94 3.69 18.76
CA CYS A 341 9.38 3.47 18.68
C CYS A 341 9.78 2.10 19.23
N ASN A 342 8.84 1.16 19.25
CA ASN A 342 9.16 -0.22 19.55
C ASN A 342 9.77 -0.85 18.31
N ASP A 343 10.75 -1.70 18.51
CA ASP A 343 11.34 -2.51 17.46
C ASP A 343 10.36 -3.60 17.07
N ALA A 344 9.95 -3.59 15.80
CA ALA A 344 9.09 -4.60 15.21
C ALA A 344 9.88 -5.87 14.79
N THR A 345 11.17 -5.96 15.13
CA THR A 345 11.94 -7.21 15.07
C THR A 345 11.91 -7.94 16.41
N ASP A 346 12.24 -9.22 16.41
CA ASP A 346 12.33 -10.04 17.63
C ASP A 346 13.51 -9.66 18.56
N ARG A 347 14.23 -8.56 18.26
CA ARG A 347 15.43 -8.12 19.01
C ARG A 347 15.15 -7.10 20.10
N ASP A 348 13.95 -6.52 20.15
CA ASP A 348 13.54 -5.60 21.22
C ASP A 348 14.46 -4.36 21.31
N ASN A 349 15.00 -3.91 20.17
CA ASN A 349 15.89 -2.74 20.09
C ASN A 349 15.09 -1.43 20.07
N ASP A 350 14.26 -1.22 21.08
CA ASP A 350 13.37 -0.05 21.18
C ASP A 350 14.14 1.28 21.22
N LEU A 351 13.56 2.35 20.68
CA LEU A 351 14.12 3.70 20.86
C LEU A 351 13.63 4.31 22.17
N ASN A 352 14.58 4.89 22.90
CA ASN A 352 14.32 5.69 24.06
C ASN A 352 13.88 7.10 23.70
N LYS A 353 12.73 7.50 24.23
CA LYS A 353 12.08 8.79 23.97
C LYS A 353 12.42 9.76 25.11
N THR A 354 13.14 10.83 24.81
CA THR A 354 13.32 11.95 25.76
C THR A 354 12.29 13.03 25.44
N ILE A 355 11.47 13.42 26.42
CA ILE A 355 10.21 14.17 26.25
C ILE A 355 10.38 15.46 25.41
N ALA A 356 10.06 15.36 24.11
CA ALA A 356 9.65 16.40 23.16
C ALA A 356 9.40 15.71 21.81
N GLY A 357 8.37 16.10 21.06
CA GLY A 357 7.90 15.34 19.90
C GLY A 357 6.89 14.26 20.29
N GLY A 358 6.15 13.76 19.32
CA GLY A 358 5.07 12.84 19.55
C GLY A 358 4.39 12.44 18.25
N MET A 359 3.59 11.38 18.31
CA MET A 359 2.76 11.01 17.19
C MET A 359 1.64 12.06 17.03
N GLU A 360 1.58 12.72 15.88
CA GLU A 360 0.37 13.48 15.52
C GLU A 360 -0.61 12.51 14.88
N THR A 361 -1.45 11.86 15.69
CA THR A 361 -2.72 11.33 15.17
C THR A 361 -3.72 12.48 15.12
N GLY A 362 -4.06 12.93 13.92
CA GLY A 362 -5.15 13.89 13.74
C GLY A 362 -5.26 14.37 12.30
N ILE A 363 -6.47 14.33 11.71
CA ILE A 363 -7.77 14.58 12.38
C ILE A 363 -8.60 13.32 12.66
#